data_AF-A0A1E3KVV5-F1
#
_entry.id   AF-A0A1E3KVV5-F1
#
_cell.length_a   1.000
_cell.length_b   1.000
_cell.length_c   1.000
_cell.angle_alpha   90.00
_cell.angle_beta   90.00
_cell.angle_gamma   90.00
#
_symmetry.space_group_name_H-M   'P 1'
#
loop_
_entity.id
_entity.type
_entity.pdbx_description
1 polymer ?
#
loop_
_entity_poly.entity_id
_entity_poly.type
_entity_poly.pdbx_seq_one_letter_code
_entity_poly.pdbx_strand_id
1 'polypeptide(L)'
;MSGVTSTQSMFYRDSKLTSVDFGQTDFSTVTTMESMFEGCSVLTKVNTTNWNVSHVKSFKRTFYMCGKLTMLDVSNWDVTQVTNLDSTFSGCSSLPELDVSRWNTANVTTLASTFYSCSSVKIINASGWDTARVTDMTATFMNCTLATELNVSGWDTAKVTSMSRMFFYCENVIQLDVSGWITSQVTSLGSMFQNCSKVVTLDVGTWDTSKVTDMSFLFGGCSSLTTLNLEKWDTGSVTTLYSTFYNCSGLTSLLVDTWDTSKVTNCFWTFGGCSSLTTLNLRSWDLQSATASYGNFFNGSKKLQHLTLGPNFTFHNDKTMYLPEPSKQLPYNGTWQRNNDDPTYTSAELMTNYDGATMAGTYNWVKTSGTVLVKYVDGDGVEIADEETSSGTSGDAYQTTAKTIDGYTLHATPTNATGTYDASTITVTYVYDGNLFFNSSPTMLDFGSHTISGTTETYAPTLDKTLAVQNNGQISSTWNLTAELDSSGFVGADTGKMLLATLYYQTDDGKMTLSPGVAVQVYSQTTTDHKSVDISEHWSSNLGLLLEVPNGAAMADTYQGTISWRLNNTVANN
;
A
#
# COMPACT_ATOMS: atom_id res chain seq x y z
N MET A 1 5.62 -69.86 -16.52
CA MET A 1 6.90 -70.00 -15.79
C MET A 1 6.65 -70.83 -14.52
N SER A 2 6.16 -72.07 -14.65
CA SER A 2 5.78 -72.86 -13.47
C SER A 2 7.02 -73.17 -12.60
N GLY A 3 6.96 -72.80 -11.32
CA GLY A 3 8.04 -73.00 -10.35
C GLY A 3 9.12 -71.90 -10.31
N VAL A 4 9.01 -70.84 -11.12
CA VAL A 4 9.92 -69.69 -11.05
C VAL A 4 9.56 -68.83 -9.84
N THR A 5 10.53 -68.58 -8.97
CA THR A 5 10.32 -67.80 -7.73
C THR A 5 10.82 -66.35 -7.83
N SER A 6 11.55 -66.01 -8.89
CA SER A 6 12.13 -64.68 -9.14
C SER A 6 12.17 -64.38 -10.63
N THR A 7 11.74 -63.18 -11.01
CA THR A 7 11.94 -62.62 -12.36
C THR A 7 12.94 -61.48 -12.37
N GLN A 8 13.79 -61.43 -11.34
CA GLN A 8 14.74 -60.36 -11.16
C GLN A 8 15.63 -60.20 -12.39
N SER A 9 15.70 -58.95 -12.88
CA SER A 9 16.54 -58.57 -14.02
C SER A 9 16.31 -59.34 -15.33
N MET A 10 15.15 -60.00 -15.50
CA MET A 10 14.87 -60.88 -16.65
C MET A 10 15.12 -60.22 -18.02
N PHE A 11 14.75 -58.95 -18.18
CA PHE A 11 14.95 -58.16 -19.40
C PHE A 11 15.83 -56.93 -19.16
N TYR A 12 16.68 -56.97 -18.14
CA TYR A 12 17.48 -55.82 -17.71
C TYR A 12 18.26 -55.19 -18.88
N ARG A 13 17.94 -53.92 -19.16
CA ARG A 13 18.50 -53.07 -20.21
C ARG A 13 18.38 -53.65 -21.61
N ASP A 14 17.36 -54.46 -21.88
CA ASP A 14 17.09 -54.92 -23.23
C ASP A 14 16.61 -53.75 -24.09
N SER A 15 17.53 -53.23 -24.90
CA SER A 15 17.32 -52.10 -25.81
C SER A 15 16.60 -52.46 -27.10
N LYS A 16 16.23 -53.74 -27.28
CA LYS A 16 15.49 -54.24 -28.44
C LYS A 16 14.08 -54.71 -28.08
N LEU A 17 13.77 -54.84 -26.79
CA LEU A 17 12.47 -55.29 -26.32
C LEU A 17 11.39 -54.22 -26.52
N THR A 18 10.60 -54.35 -27.59
CA THR A 18 9.56 -53.37 -27.94
C THR A 18 8.20 -53.64 -27.30
N SER A 19 7.88 -54.92 -27.05
CA SER A 19 6.64 -55.34 -26.40
C SER A 19 6.80 -56.72 -25.79
N VAL A 20 6.02 -57.00 -24.74
CA VAL A 20 5.97 -58.31 -24.10
C VAL A 20 4.52 -58.70 -23.85
N ASP A 21 4.17 -59.93 -24.24
CA ASP A 21 2.89 -60.54 -23.92
C ASP A 21 3.07 -61.69 -22.91
N PHE A 22 2.78 -61.40 -21.64
CA PHE A 22 2.74 -62.39 -20.57
C PHE A 22 1.33 -62.63 -20.05
N GLY A 23 0.30 -62.31 -20.84
CA GLY A 23 -1.10 -62.46 -20.41
C GLY A 23 -1.52 -63.89 -20.07
N GLN A 24 -0.72 -64.92 -20.39
CA GLN A 24 -0.99 -66.32 -20.04
C GLN A 24 0.12 -66.94 -19.18
N THR A 25 1.06 -66.13 -18.68
CA THR A 25 2.18 -66.63 -17.88
C THR A 25 1.76 -66.73 -16.42
N ASP A 26 1.93 -67.92 -15.84
CA ASP A 26 1.77 -68.14 -14.40
C ASP A 26 2.91 -67.47 -13.61
N PHE A 27 2.57 -66.45 -12.82
CA PHE A 27 3.43 -65.74 -11.87
C PHE A 27 3.13 -66.09 -10.40
N SER A 28 2.25 -67.06 -10.13
CA SER A 28 1.74 -67.34 -8.78
C SER A 28 2.82 -67.73 -7.76
N THR A 29 3.98 -68.22 -8.21
CA THR A 29 5.13 -68.57 -7.34
C THR A 29 6.19 -67.47 -7.23
N VAL A 30 6.06 -66.38 -8.00
CA VAL A 30 7.06 -65.31 -8.05
C VAL A 30 6.97 -64.46 -6.80
N THR A 31 8.11 -64.32 -6.11
CA THR A 31 8.24 -63.56 -4.87
C THR A 31 8.96 -62.22 -5.06
N THR A 32 9.61 -62.02 -6.20
CA THR A 32 10.33 -60.78 -6.53
C THR A 32 10.30 -60.51 -8.03
N MET A 33 10.02 -59.26 -8.40
CA MET A 33 10.05 -58.76 -9.78
C MET A 33 11.03 -57.61 -9.95
N GLU A 34 12.07 -57.58 -9.10
CA GLU A 34 13.02 -56.47 -9.07
C GLU A 34 13.73 -56.28 -10.42
N SER A 35 13.77 -55.04 -10.90
CA SER A 35 14.48 -54.69 -12.13
C SER A 35 14.09 -55.51 -13.38
N MET A 36 12.91 -56.15 -13.39
CA MET A 36 12.52 -57.10 -14.45
C MET A 36 12.60 -56.49 -15.86
N PHE A 37 12.15 -55.24 -16.04
CA PHE A 37 12.24 -54.49 -17.30
C PHE A 37 13.09 -53.22 -17.17
N GLU A 38 13.94 -53.16 -16.14
CA GLU A 38 14.73 -51.97 -15.88
C GLU A 38 15.57 -51.59 -17.12
N GLY A 39 15.42 -50.37 -17.60
CA GLY A 39 16.18 -49.83 -18.71
C GLY A 39 15.76 -50.35 -20.09
N CYS A 40 14.61 -51.04 -20.21
CA CYS A 40 14.00 -51.35 -21.50
C CYS A 40 13.46 -50.07 -22.16
N SER A 41 14.34 -49.26 -22.71
CA SER A 41 14.06 -47.89 -23.15
C SER A 41 13.16 -47.78 -24.38
N VAL A 42 13.00 -48.88 -25.13
CA VAL A 42 12.13 -48.96 -26.32
C VAL A 42 10.84 -49.75 -26.07
N LEU A 43 10.60 -50.23 -24.84
CA LEU A 43 9.42 -51.00 -24.48
C LEU A 43 8.18 -50.11 -24.50
N THR A 44 7.20 -50.48 -25.32
CA THR A 44 5.97 -49.70 -25.53
C THR A 44 4.75 -50.27 -24.83
N LYS A 45 4.72 -51.61 -24.61
CA LYS A 45 3.59 -52.32 -24.03
C LYS A 45 4.02 -53.57 -23.28
N VAL A 46 3.41 -53.80 -22.11
CA VAL A 46 3.47 -55.08 -21.38
C VAL A 46 2.05 -55.54 -21.09
N ASN A 47 1.70 -56.76 -21.53
CA ASN A 47 0.41 -57.36 -21.18
C ASN A 47 0.48 -58.03 -19.79
N THR A 48 -0.16 -57.38 -18.82
CA THR A 48 -0.21 -57.76 -17.39
C THR A 48 -1.55 -58.35 -16.95
N THR A 49 -2.51 -58.50 -17.87
CA THR A 49 -3.94 -58.75 -17.58
C THR A 49 -4.20 -59.90 -16.60
N ASN A 50 -3.43 -61.01 -16.67
CA ASN A 50 -3.63 -62.18 -15.81
C ASN A 50 -2.45 -62.46 -14.87
N TRP A 51 -1.66 -61.43 -14.53
CA TRP A 51 -0.56 -61.62 -13.58
C TRP A 51 -1.09 -61.84 -12.17
N ASN A 52 -0.78 -63.00 -11.59
CA ASN A 52 -0.95 -63.21 -10.17
C ASN A 52 0.32 -62.76 -9.43
N VAL A 53 0.25 -61.59 -8.80
CA VAL A 53 1.36 -60.99 -8.04
C VAL A 53 1.19 -61.07 -6.52
N SER A 54 0.21 -61.84 -6.03
CA SER A 54 -0.14 -61.92 -4.59
C SER A 54 1.01 -62.38 -3.67
N HIS A 55 2.03 -63.05 -4.21
CA HIS A 55 3.22 -63.50 -3.46
C HIS A 55 4.44 -62.58 -3.64
N VAL A 56 4.35 -61.56 -4.49
CA VAL A 56 5.45 -60.64 -4.76
C VAL A 56 5.68 -59.74 -3.55
N LYS A 57 6.92 -59.70 -3.07
CA LYS A 57 7.35 -58.89 -1.93
C LYS A 57 8.00 -57.57 -2.34
N SER A 58 8.52 -57.49 -3.57
CA SER A 58 9.28 -56.33 -4.06
C SER A 58 9.04 -56.10 -5.54
N PHE A 59 8.66 -54.86 -5.87
CA PHE A 59 8.59 -54.30 -7.22
C PHE A 59 9.69 -53.28 -7.48
N LYS A 60 10.78 -53.34 -6.70
CA LYS A 60 11.86 -52.36 -6.82
C LYS A 60 12.36 -52.30 -8.26
N ARG A 61 12.27 -51.11 -8.86
CA ARG A 61 12.75 -50.81 -10.22
C ARG A 61 12.15 -51.66 -11.34
N THR A 62 11.00 -52.33 -11.14
CA THR A 62 10.43 -53.27 -12.14
C THR A 62 10.27 -52.66 -13.53
N PHE A 63 9.80 -51.41 -13.65
CA PHE A 63 9.69 -50.67 -14.91
C PHE A 63 10.59 -49.41 -14.96
N TYR A 64 11.68 -49.42 -14.19
CA TYR A 64 12.59 -48.28 -14.11
C TYR A 64 13.13 -47.91 -15.49
N MET A 65 13.00 -46.64 -15.89
CA MET A 65 13.44 -46.09 -17.18
C MET A 65 12.79 -46.75 -18.41
N CYS A 66 11.59 -47.33 -18.27
CA CYS A 66 10.75 -47.72 -19.40
C CYS A 66 10.06 -46.51 -20.04
N GLY A 67 10.84 -45.56 -20.56
CA GLY A 67 10.36 -44.24 -20.98
C GLY A 67 9.43 -44.21 -22.20
N LYS A 68 9.32 -45.32 -22.96
CA LYS A 68 8.43 -45.46 -24.11
C LYS A 68 7.15 -46.24 -23.80
N LEU A 69 6.95 -46.68 -22.56
CA LEU A 69 5.77 -47.44 -22.17
C LEU A 69 4.54 -46.54 -22.24
N THR A 70 3.59 -46.87 -23.13
CA THR A 70 2.35 -46.11 -23.35
C THR A 70 1.12 -46.82 -22.82
N MET A 71 1.24 -48.11 -22.50
CA MET A 71 0.15 -48.94 -21.99
C MET A 71 0.67 -49.91 -20.94
N LEU A 72 0.14 -49.79 -19.73
CA LEU A 72 0.40 -50.68 -18.60
C LEU A 72 -0.82 -50.68 -17.68
N ASP A 73 -1.44 -51.84 -17.49
CA ASP A 73 -2.55 -52.00 -16.54
C ASP A 73 -2.05 -52.72 -15.28
N VAL A 74 -2.16 -52.07 -14.13
CA VAL A 74 -1.80 -52.65 -12.82
C VAL A 74 -2.97 -52.62 -11.84
N SER A 75 -4.17 -52.30 -12.33
CA SER A 75 -5.35 -52.04 -11.51
C SER A 75 -5.86 -53.28 -10.76
N ASN A 76 -5.54 -54.47 -11.25
CA ASN A 76 -5.95 -55.76 -10.69
C ASN A 76 -4.87 -56.46 -9.85
N TRP A 77 -3.73 -55.81 -9.60
CA TRP A 77 -2.64 -56.39 -8.84
C TRP A 77 -2.96 -56.48 -7.34
N ASP A 78 -2.86 -57.68 -6.78
CA ASP A 78 -2.85 -57.89 -5.33
C ASP A 78 -1.46 -57.61 -4.76
N VAL A 79 -1.29 -56.41 -4.21
CA VAL A 79 -0.03 -55.95 -3.63
C VAL A 79 0.05 -56.12 -2.11
N THR A 80 -0.85 -56.92 -1.51
CA THR A 80 -0.94 -57.05 -0.04
C THR A 80 0.34 -57.58 0.62
N GLN A 81 1.19 -58.33 -0.08
CA GLN A 81 2.47 -58.83 0.43
C GLN A 81 3.68 -57.94 0.06
N VAL A 82 3.46 -56.89 -0.72
CA VAL A 82 4.54 -56.01 -1.17
C VAL A 82 5.03 -55.15 -0.02
N THR A 83 6.35 -55.10 0.12
CA THR A 83 7.05 -54.28 1.12
C THR A 83 7.87 -53.16 0.49
N ASN A 84 8.27 -53.30 -0.79
CA ASN A 84 9.14 -52.36 -1.47
C ASN A 84 8.58 -51.95 -2.85
N LEU A 85 8.28 -50.65 -2.99
CA LEU A 85 7.85 -49.99 -4.24
C LEU A 85 8.90 -49.01 -4.79
N ASP A 86 10.16 -49.15 -4.36
CA ASP A 86 11.24 -48.23 -4.73
C ASP A 86 11.37 -48.13 -6.24
N SER A 87 11.17 -46.93 -6.77
CA SER A 87 11.40 -46.63 -8.18
C SER A 87 10.64 -47.53 -9.17
N THR A 88 9.53 -48.16 -8.77
CA THR A 88 8.80 -49.14 -9.60
C THR A 88 8.42 -48.60 -10.97
N PHE A 89 7.90 -47.37 -11.05
CA PHE A 89 7.50 -46.70 -12.28
C PHE A 89 8.42 -45.52 -12.65
N SER A 90 9.56 -45.40 -11.96
CA SER A 90 10.46 -44.27 -12.15
C SER A 90 10.95 -44.17 -13.59
N GLY A 91 10.66 -43.07 -14.28
CA GLY A 91 11.03 -42.83 -15.67
C GLY A 91 10.04 -43.41 -16.68
N CYS A 92 8.86 -43.88 -16.27
CA CYS A 92 7.76 -44.21 -17.19
C CYS A 92 7.10 -42.93 -17.73
N SER A 93 7.86 -42.13 -18.48
CA SER A 93 7.51 -40.77 -18.88
C SER A 93 6.47 -40.68 -20.00
N SER A 94 6.09 -41.80 -20.63
CA SER A 94 5.09 -41.84 -21.73
C SER A 94 3.75 -42.47 -21.34
N LEU A 95 3.57 -42.87 -20.07
CA LEU A 95 2.29 -43.42 -19.59
C LEU A 95 1.26 -42.28 -19.47
N PRO A 96 0.11 -42.34 -20.18
CA PRO A 96 -0.93 -41.31 -20.07
C PRO A 96 -1.76 -41.45 -18.78
N GLU A 97 -1.87 -42.67 -18.28
CA GLU A 97 -2.63 -43.04 -17.08
C GLU A 97 -1.92 -44.18 -16.34
N LEU A 98 -2.16 -44.26 -15.03
CA LEU A 98 -1.66 -45.34 -14.18
C LEU A 98 -2.60 -45.51 -12.99
N ASP A 99 -3.49 -46.49 -13.05
CA ASP A 99 -4.45 -46.75 -11.98
C ASP A 99 -3.85 -47.65 -10.89
N VAL A 100 -3.55 -47.03 -9.74
CA VAL A 100 -3.08 -47.69 -8.51
C VAL A 100 -4.08 -47.54 -7.36
N SER A 101 -5.32 -47.11 -7.65
CA SER A 101 -6.30 -46.71 -6.64
C SER A 101 -6.81 -47.85 -5.76
N ARG A 102 -6.67 -49.10 -6.24
CA ARG A 102 -7.15 -50.32 -5.55
C ARG A 102 -6.05 -51.07 -4.79
N TRP A 103 -4.83 -50.55 -4.81
CA TRP A 103 -3.70 -51.20 -4.16
C TRP A 103 -3.81 -51.13 -2.63
N ASN A 104 -3.71 -52.28 -1.97
CA ASN A 104 -3.58 -52.36 -0.51
C ASN A 104 -2.11 -52.32 -0.11
N THR A 105 -1.63 -51.15 0.30
CA THR A 105 -0.21 -50.89 0.60
C THR A 105 0.17 -51.07 2.06
N ALA A 106 -0.67 -51.69 2.90
CA ALA A 106 -0.47 -51.76 4.36
C ALA A 106 0.86 -52.39 4.82
N ASN A 107 1.55 -53.16 3.95
CA ASN A 107 2.86 -53.76 4.23
C ASN A 107 4.04 -53.01 3.59
N VAL A 108 3.79 -51.99 2.78
CA VAL A 108 4.83 -51.21 2.11
C VAL A 108 5.60 -50.38 3.14
N THR A 109 6.93 -50.45 3.09
CA THR A 109 7.84 -49.73 3.99
C THR A 109 8.56 -48.58 3.31
N THR A 110 8.53 -48.50 1.98
CA THR A 110 9.22 -47.45 1.22
C THR A 110 8.49 -47.12 -0.08
N LEU A 111 8.39 -45.82 -0.35
CA LEU A 111 7.82 -45.21 -1.56
C LEU A 111 8.86 -44.39 -2.34
N ALA A 112 10.15 -44.63 -2.06
CA ALA A 112 11.22 -43.81 -2.62
C ALA A 112 11.18 -43.85 -4.17
N SER A 113 11.01 -42.68 -4.77
CA SER A 113 10.99 -42.48 -6.22
C SER A 113 9.95 -43.30 -6.99
N THR A 114 8.89 -43.84 -6.36
CA THR A 114 7.94 -44.77 -7.01
C THR A 114 7.39 -44.23 -8.34
N PHE A 115 7.02 -42.95 -8.40
CA PHE A 115 6.51 -42.26 -9.60
C PHE A 115 7.48 -41.20 -10.16
N TYR A 116 8.76 -41.25 -9.78
CA TYR A 116 9.76 -40.29 -10.23
C TYR A 116 9.76 -40.16 -11.76
N SER A 117 9.62 -38.96 -12.30
CA SER A 117 9.56 -38.69 -13.74
C SER A 117 8.43 -39.44 -14.49
N CYS A 118 7.31 -39.74 -13.82
CA CYS A 118 6.04 -40.12 -14.49
C CYS A 118 5.37 -38.87 -15.10
N SER A 119 6.07 -38.19 -16.02
CA SER A 119 5.75 -36.83 -16.48
C SER A 119 4.51 -36.72 -17.39
N SER A 120 3.94 -37.84 -17.85
CA SER A 120 2.73 -37.85 -18.70
C SER A 120 1.43 -38.17 -17.97
N VAL A 121 1.52 -38.65 -16.73
CA VAL A 121 0.34 -39.03 -15.93
C VAL A 121 -0.31 -37.78 -15.35
N LYS A 122 -1.60 -37.58 -15.65
CA LYS A 122 -2.36 -36.40 -15.18
C LYS A 122 -2.98 -36.57 -13.80
N ILE A 123 -3.36 -37.81 -13.47
CA ILE A 123 -4.06 -38.15 -12.23
C ILE A 123 -3.29 -39.31 -11.60
N ILE A 124 -2.78 -39.10 -10.40
CA ILE A 124 -2.18 -40.16 -9.58
C ILE A 124 -3.04 -40.32 -8.33
N ASN A 125 -3.98 -41.27 -8.38
CA ASN A 125 -4.88 -41.53 -7.27
C ASN A 125 -4.28 -42.56 -6.29
N ALA A 126 -3.52 -42.05 -5.31
CA ALA A 126 -2.95 -42.83 -4.22
C ALA A 126 -3.63 -42.54 -2.86
N SER A 127 -4.86 -42.04 -2.89
CA SER A 127 -5.59 -41.62 -1.67
C SER A 127 -5.97 -42.78 -0.74
N GLY A 128 -6.16 -43.98 -1.29
CA GLY A 128 -6.50 -45.20 -0.53
C GLY A 128 -5.29 -45.98 -0.01
N TRP A 129 -4.07 -45.47 -0.19
CA TRP A 129 -2.85 -46.14 0.27
C TRP A 129 -2.71 -46.02 1.79
N ASP A 130 -2.49 -47.16 2.45
CA ASP A 130 -2.04 -47.20 3.85
C ASP A 130 -0.51 -47.00 3.87
N THR A 131 -0.08 -45.92 4.52
CA THR A 131 1.33 -45.52 4.63
C THR A 131 1.89 -45.64 6.06
N ALA A 132 1.17 -46.25 7.00
CA ALA A 132 1.54 -46.30 8.43
C ALA A 132 2.84 -47.07 8.74
N ARG A 133 3.39 -47.78 7.74
CA ARG A 133 4.67 -48.50 7.82
C ARG A 133 5.78 -47.87 6.96
N VAL A 134 5.46 -46.85 6.16
CA VAL A 134 6.42 -46.19 5.28
C VAL A 134 7.38 -45.34 6.09
N THR A 135 8.68 -45.51 5.83
CA THR A 135 9.75 -44.72 6.46
C THR A 135 10.43 -43.74 5.50
N ASP A 136 10.34 -43.99 4.18
CA ASP A 136 10.99 -43.19 3.15
C ASP A 136 10.00 -42.82 2.02
N MET A 137 9.81 -41.52 1.80
CA MET A 137 8.99 -40.93 0.73
C MET A 137 9.84 -40.02 -0.18
N THR A 138 11.16 -40.21 -0.20
CA THR A 138 12.08 -39.38 -0.99
C THR A 138 11.68 -39.42 -2.46
N ALA A 139 11.49 -38.24 -3.06
CA ALA A 139 11.24 -38.05 -4.49
C ALA A 139 10.06 -38.85 -5.09
N THR A 140 9.08 -39.28 -4.28
CA THR A 140 7.98 -40.15 -4.74
C THR A 140 7.26 -39.64 -5.98
N PHE A 141 6.98 -38.33 -6.07
CA PHE A 141 6.30 -37.68 -7.20
C PHE A 141 7.18 -36.66 -7.94
N MET A 142 8.49 -36.69 -7.73
CA MET A 142 9.40 -35.73 -8.39
C MET A 142 9.28 -35.83 -9.91
N ASN A 143 9.23 -34.69 -10.60
CA ASN A 143 9.04 -34.56 -12.05
C ASN A 143 7.72 -35.16 -12.59
N CYS A 144 6.67 -35.30 -11.78
CA CYS A 144 5.30 -35.53 -12.27
C CYS A 144 4.69 -34.25 -12.86
N THR A 145 5.30 -33.72 -13.92
CA THR A 145 5.05 -32.36 -14.41
C THR A 145 3.65 -32.14 -14.94
N LEU A 146 2.98 -33.14 -15.53
CA LEU A 146 1.59 -33.03 -16.01
C LEU A 146 0.52 -33.41 -14.98
N ALA A 147 0.90 -33.82 -13.77
CA ALA A 147 -0.07 -34.14 -12.72
C ALA A 147 -0.85 -32.88 -12.32
N THR A 148 -2.18 -32.95 -12.42
CA THR A 148 -3.09 -31.89 -11.98
C THR A 148 -3.84 -32.29 -10.72
N GLU A 149 -4.03 -33.59 -10.51
CA GLU A 149 -4.70 -34.16 -9.34
C GLU A 149 -3.76 -35.14 -8.63
N LEU A 150 -3.39 -34.79 -7.40
CA LEU A 150 -2.52 -35.58 -6.54
C LEU A 150 -3.06 -35.53 -5.11
N ASN A 151 -3.78 -36.57 -4.70
CA ASN A 151 -4.39 -36.65 -3.37
C ASN A 151 -3.54 -37.51 -2.43
N VAL A 152 -3.01 -36.86 -1.39
CA VAL A 152 -2.15 -37.45 -0.35
C VAL A 152 -2.63 -37.11 1.07
N SER A 153 -3.88 -36.63 1.22
CA SER A 153 -4.38 -36.12 2.51
C SER A 153 -4.59 -37.20 3.56
N GLY A 154 -4.87 -38.44 3.13
CA GLY A 154 -5.10 -39.59 4.00
C GLY A 154 -3.84 -40.35 4.45
N TRP A 155 -2.65 -39.88 4.07
CA TRP A 155 -1.41 -40.58 4.37
C TRP A 155 -1.00 -40.41 5.84
N ASP A 156 -0.76 -41.53 6.52
CA ASP A 156 -0.08 -41.56 7.83
C ASP A 156 1.44 -41.45 7.60
N THR A 157 2.03 -40.35 8.06
CA THR A 157 3.46 -40.08 7.94
C THR A 157 4.24 -40.22 9.24
N ALA A 158 3.64 -40.77 10.31
CA ALA A 158 4.22 -40.76 11.66
C ALA A 158 5.59 -41.45 11.78
N LYS A 159 5.91 -42.38 10.85
CA LYS A 159 7.19 -43.10 10.81
C LYS A 159 8.15 -42.60 9.73
N VAL A 160 7.74 -41.63 8.92
CA VAL A 160 8.54 -41.14 7.80
C VAL A 160 9.69 -40.30 8.35
N THR A 161 10.92 -40.62 7.92
CA THR A 161 12.13 -39.88 8.30
C THR A 161 12.66 -39.01 7.17
N SER A 162 12.29 -39.31 5.91
CA SER A 162 12.73 -38.56 4.72
C SER A 162 11.56 -38.29 3.76
N MET A 163 11.39 -37.01 3.40
CA MET A 163 10.41 -36.52 2.41
C MET A 163 11.07 -35.60 1.37
N SER A 164 12.40 -35.59 1.29
CA SER A 164 13.14 -34.69 0.41
C SER A 164 12.71 -34.88 -1.05
N ARG A 165 12.53 -33.76 -1.77
CA ARG A 165 12.14 -33.72 -3.20
C ARG A 165 10.79 -34.37 -3.54
N MET A 166 9.94 -34.70 -2.57
CA MET A 166 8.73 -35.50 -2.82
C MET A 166 7.84 -34.94 -3.94
N PHE A 167 7.64 -33.62 -4.03
CA PHE A 167 6.85 -32.94 -5.06
C PHE A 167 7.69 -32.02 -5.97
N PHE A 168 9.01 -32.23 -6.03
CA PHE A 168 9.89 -31.38 -6.81
C PHE A 168 9.50 -31.40 -8.30
N TYR A 169 9.27 -30.22 -8.91
CA TYR A 169 8.77 -30.06 -10.29
C TYR A 169 7.36 -30.63 -10.54
N CYS A 170 6.49 -30.68 -9.54
CA CYS A 170 5.05 -30.87 -9.74
C CYS A 170 4.38 -29.54 -10.19
N GLU A 171 4.75 -29.05 -11.37
CA GLU A 171 4.41 -27.70 -11.86
C GLU A 171 2.91 -27.48 -12.12
N ASN A 172 2.16 -28.53 -12.44
CA ASN A 172 0.74 -28.43 -12.77
C ASN A 172 -0.21 -28.74 -11.60
N VAL A 173 0.33 -29.09 -10.43
CA VAL A 173 -0.48 -29.33 -9.23
C VAL A 173 -0.94 -27.98 -8.67
N ILE A 174 -2.26 -27.86 -8.47
CA ILE A 174 -2.89 -26.62 -7.99
C ILE A 174 -3.13 -26.66 -6.48
N GLN A 175 -3.40 -27.84 -5.94
CA GLN A 175 -3.70 -28.07 -4.53
C GLN A 175 -2.93 -29.30 -4.03
N LEU A 176 -2.32 -29.16 -2.85
CA LEU A 176 -1.71 -30.24 -2.09
C LEU A 176 -2.19 -30.12 -0.65
N ASP A 177 -3.00 -31.07 -0.19
CA ASP A 177 -3.40 -31.15 1.21
C ASP A 177 -2.41 -32.01 1.99
N VAL A 178 -1.60 -31.34 2.81
CA VAL A 178 -0.57 -31.92 3.68
C VAL A 178 -0.77 -31.52 5.15
N SER A 179 -1.97 -31.02 5.47
CA SER A 179 -2.32 -30.45 6.78
C SER A 179 -2.31 -31.49 7.92
N GLY A 180 -2.66 -32.73 7.60
CA GLY A 180 -2.73 -33.87 8.52
C GLY A 180 -1.41 -34.62 8.73
N TRP A 181 -0.32 -34.20 8.09
CA TRP A 181 0.94 -34.93 8.15
C TRP A 181 1.66 -34.75 9.49
N ILE A 182 2.23 -35.85 9.98
CA ILE A 182 3.03 -35.93 11.20
C ILE A 182 4.51 -35.92 10.79
N THR A 183 5.24 -34.86 11.13
CA THR A 183 6.63 -34.65 10.69
C THR A 183 7.69 -34.78 11.80
N SER A 184 7.30 -35.22 13.01
CA SER A 184 8.19 -35.27 14.21
C SER A 184 9.44 -36.15 14.10
N GLN A 185 9.56 -36.95 13.04
CA GLN A 185 10.74 -37.79 12.76
C GLN A 185 11.51 -37.35 11.51
N VAL A 186 11.03 -36.34 10.78
CA VAL A 186 11.63 -35.88 9.52
C VAL A 186 12.87 -35.05 9.81
N THR A 187 13.98 -35.36 9.15
CA THR A 187 15.26 -34.64 9.32
C THR A 187 15.60 -33.71 8.16
N SER A 188 15.01 -33.92 6.97
CA SER A 188 15.20 -33.06 5.81
C SER A 188 13.89 -32.80 5.08
N LEU A 189 13.64 -31.52 4.77
CA LEU A 189 12.57 -31.06 3.89
C LEU A 189 13.12 -30.54 2.54
N GLY A 190 14.40 -30.79 2.26
CA GLY A 190 15.09 -30.25 1.09
C GLY A 190 14.32 -30.44 -0.23
N SER A 191 14.11 -29.34 -0.96
CA SER A 191 13.45 -29.27 -2.27
C SER A 191 12.04 -29.87 -2.32
N MET A 192 11.35 -30.09 -1.19
CA MET A 192 10.11 -30.85 -1.16
C MET A 192 9.01 -30.30 -2.08
N PHE A 193 8.80 -28.98 -2.11
CA PHE A 193 7.83 -28.30 -2.97
C PHE A 193 8.47 -27.45 -4.07
N GLN A 194 9.76 -27.64 -4.34
CA GLN A 194 10.48 -26.81 -5.29
C GLN A 194 9.79 -26.87 -6.67
N ASN A 195 9.56 -25.71 -7.31
CA ASN A 195 8.84 -25.55 -8.58
C ASN A 195 7.41 -26.14 -8.60
N CYS A 196 6.74 -26.24 -7.45
CA CYS A 196 5.27 -26.36 -7.40
C CYS A 196 4.62 -25.00 -7.75
N SER A 197 4.80 -24.55 -8.98
CA SER A 197 4.59 -23.15 -9.38
C SER A 197 3.13 -22.71 -9.41
N LYS A 198 2.16 -23.64 -9.47
CA LYS A 198 0.71 -23.35 -9.45
C LYS A 198 0.05 -23.47 -8.08
N VAL A 199 0.77 -23.93 -7.07
CA VAL A 199 0.22 -24.03 -5.70
C VAL A 199 0.08 -22.64 -5.11
N VAL A 200 -1.13 -22.27 -4.68
CA VAL A 200 -1.44 -20.93 -4.15
C VAL A 200 -1.31 -20.85 -2.64
N THR A 201 -1.61 -21.94 -1.94
CA THR A 201 -1.56 -22.08 -0.48
C THR A 201 -1.03 -23.46 -0.09
N LEU A 202 -0.27 -23.53 0.99
CA LEU A 202 0.17 -24.78 1.61
C LEU A 202 -0.07 -24.69 3.12
N ASP A 203 -0.82 -25.64 3.67
CA ASP A 203 -1.01 -25.74 5.12
C ASP A 203 0.06 -26.65 5.73
N VAL A 204 1.12 -25.99 6.23
CA VAL A 204 2.28 -26.63 6.87
C VAL A 204 2.48 -26.11 8.31
N GLY A 205 1.49 -25.38 8.84
CA GLY A 205 1.63 -24.70 10.13
C GLY A 205 1.61 -25.65 11.33
N THR A 206 1.14 -26.88 11.15
CA THR A 206 1.07 -27.94 12.17
C THR A 206 2.31 -28.82 12.23
N TRP A 207 3.25 -28.65 11.30
CA TRP A 207 4.43 -29.49 11.20
C TRP A 207 5.39 -29.26 12.37
N ASP A 208 5.85 -30.36 12.96
CA ASP A 208 6.98 -30.38 13.90
C ASP A 208 8.28 -30.40 13.08
N THR A 209 9.04 -29.31 13.15
CA THR A 209 10.32 -29.13 12.45
C THR A 209 11.53 -29.22 13.37
N SER A 210 11.37 -29.60 14.64
CA SER A 210 12.42 -29.58 15.66
C SER A 210 13.67 -30.42 15.32
N LYS A 211 13.52 -31.44 14.48
CA LYS A 211 14.61 -32.30 13.98
C LYS A 211 15.10 -31.97 12.57
N VAL A 212 14.47 -31.01 11.89
CA VAL A 212 14.84 -30.66 10.51
C VAL A 212 16.15 -29.89 10.52
N THR A 213 17.13 -30.38 9.76
CA THR A 213 18.44 -29.72 9.59
C THR A 213 18.58 -29.05 8.22
N ASP A 214 17.80 -29.49 7.23
CA ASP A 214 17.90 -29.03 5.84
C ASP A 214 16.54 -28.56 5.29
N MET A 215 16.46 -27.26 4.98
CA MET A 215 15.33 -26.60 4.32
C MET A 215 15.71 -26.02 2.95
N SER A 216 16.79 -26.51 2.35
CA SER A 216 17.30 -25.98 1.07
C SER A 216 16.22 -26.11 -0.01
N PHE A 217 15.93 -25.04 -0.73
CA PHE A 217 14.91 -24.96 -1.78
C PHE A 217 13.49 -25.42 -1.40
N LEU A 218 13.13 -25.53 -0.12
CA LEU A 218 11.86 -26.10 0.31
C LEU A 218 10.65 -25.58 -0.47
N PHE A 219 10.56 -24.27 -0.67
CA PHE A 219 9.51 -23.60 -1.47
C PHE A 219 10.06 -22.93 -2.74
N GLY A 220 11.32 -23.21 -3.11
CA GLY A 220 11.97 -22.51 -4.22
C GLY A 220 11.19 -22.64 -5.53
N GLY A 221 10.79 -21.53 -6.17
CA GLY A 221 10.04 -21.53 -7.41
C GLY A 221 8.52 -21.75 -7.25
N CYS A 222 7.99 -21.76 -6.03
CA CYS A 222 6.55 -21.67 -5.76
C CYS A 222 6.02 -20.25 -6.07
N SER A 223 6.04 -19.86 -7.34
CA SER A 223 5.78 -18.49 -7.79
C SER A 223 4.35 -17.99 -7.57
N SER A 224 3.36 -18.90 -7.45
CA SER A 224 1.96 -18.55 -7.15
C SER A 224 1.61 -18.58 -5.66
N LEU A 225 2.53 -19.02 -4.78
CA LEU A 225 2.29 -19.08 -3.34
C LEU A 225 2.16 -17.65 -2.79
N THR A 226 1.02 -17.32 -2.18
CA THR A 226 0.74 -15.94 -1.71
C THR A 226 0.90 -15.78 -0.20
N THR A 227 0.67 -16.84 0.56
CA THR A 227 0.75 -16.87 2.02
C THR A 227 1.31 -18.19 2.50
N LEU A 228 1.94 -18.17 3.68
CA LEU A 228 2.49 -19.36 4.32
C LEU A 228 2.54 -19.13 5.83
N ASN A 229 1.93 -20.04 6.60
CA ASN A 229 1.97 -19.98 8.06
C ASN A 229 3.14 -20.82 8.58
N LEU A 230 4.11 -20.15 9.23
CA LEU A 230 5.35 -20.74 9.74
C LEU A 230 5.59 -20.45 11.23
N GLU A 231 4.61 -19.87 11.94
CA GLU A 231 4.81 -19.32 13.29
C GLU A 231 5.26 -20.37 14.32
N LYS A 232 4.84 -21.63 14.13
CA LYS A 232 5.09 -22.75 15.04
C LYS A 232 6.34 -23.56 14.69
N TRP A 233 7.05 -23.22 13.62
CA TRP A 233 8.22 -23.97 13.20
C TRP A 233 9.37 -23.74 14.19
N ASP A 234 9.92 -24.83 14.71
CA ASP A 234 11.19 -24.84 15.43
C ASP A 234 12.32 -24.98 14.42
N THR A 235 13.13 -23.93 14.26
CA THR A 235 14.27 -23.91 13.33
C THR A 235 15.62 -24.03 14.04
N GLY A 236 15.65 -24.26 15.36
CA GLY A 236 16.89 -24.28 16.14
C GLY A 236 17.86 -25.41 15.79
N SER A 237 17.43 -26.37 14.98
CA SER A 237 18.28 -27.45 14.41
C SER A 237 18.71 -27.21 12.97
N VAL A 238 18.17 -26.18 12.29
CA VAL A 238 18.41 -25.93 10.86
C VAL A 238 19.82 -25.41 10.64
N THR A 239 20.55 -26.05 9.71
CA THR A 239 21.91 -25.65 9.32
C THR A 239 21.97 -24.98 7.95
N THR A 240 20.95 -25.14 7.10
CA THR A 240 20.91 -24.55 5.76
C THR A 240 19.50 -24.05 5.40
N LEU A 241 19.45 -22.79 4.97
CA LEU A 241 18.32 -22.07 4.38
C LEU A 241 18.58 -21.75 2.91
N TYR A 242 19.49 -22.48 2.26
CA TYR A 242 19.88 -22.24 0.88
C TYR A 242 18.66 -22.19 -0.04
N SER A 243 18.36 -21.02 -0.60
CA SER A 243 17.27 -20.82 -1.55
C SER A 243 15.87 -21.24 -1.05
N THR A 244 15.62 -21.28 0.26
CA THR A 244 14.36 -21.78 0.85
C THR A 244 13.10 -21.14 0.24
N PHE A 245 13.10 -19.83 0.01
CA PHE A 245 12.01 -19.07 -0.62
C PHE A 245 12.40 -18.49 -1.99
N TYR A 246 13.46 -19.02 -2.62
CA TYR A 246 13.97 -18.50 -3.88
C TYR A 246 12.86 -18.44 -4.96
N ASN A 247 12.68 -17.30 -5.64
CA ASN A 247 11.63 -17.08 -6.63
C ASN A 247 10.18 -17.37 -6.16
N CYS A 248 9.89 -17.24 -4.86
CA CYS A 248 8.51 -17.18 -4.36
C CYS A 248 7.89 -15.79 -4.64
N SER A 249 7.73 -15.46 -5.92
CA SER A 249 7.33 -14.12 -6.38
C SER A 249 5.91 -13.71 -5.97
N GLY A 250 5.05 -14.64 -5.56
CA GLY A 250 3.70 -14.38 -5.09
C GLY A 250 3.59 -13.98 -3.63
N LEU A 251 4.61 -14.26 -2.80
CA LEU A 251 4.60 -13.97 -1.37
C LEU A 251 4.63 -12.45 -1.14
N THR A 252 3.68 -11.94 -0.36
CA THR A 252 3.58 -10.51 -0.01
C THR A 252 4.08 -10.21 1.39
N SER A 253 3.97 -11.17 2.31
CA SER A 253 4.46 -11.13 3.68
C SER A 253 4.88 -12.53 4.13
N LEU A 254 5.76 -12.60 5.12
CA LEU A 254 6.21 -13.87 5.70
C LEU A 254 6.50 -13.67 7.20
N LEU A 255 5.95 -14.55 8.03
CA LEU A 255 6.17 -14.55 9.47
C LEU A 255 7.31 -15.51 9.82
N VAL A 256 8.52 -14.97 9.93
CA VAL A 256 9.77 -15.70 10.25
C VAL A 256 10.53 -15.04 11.40
N ASP A 257 9.87 -14.17 12.16
CA ASP A 257 10.47 -13.44 13.27
C ASP A 257 10.70 -14.32 14.51
N THR A 258 10.15 -15.53 14.54
CA THR A 258 10.36 -16.53 15.60
C THR A 258 11.49 -17.53 15.28
N TRP A 259 12.05 -17.48 14.07
CA TRP A 259 13.06 -18.45 13.65
C TRP A 259 14.39 -18.23 14.39
N ASP A 260 14.87 -19.28 15.06
CA ASP A 260 16.25 -19.40 15.52
C ASP A 260 17.12 -19.86 14.34
N THR A 261 18.02 -18.99 13.89
CA THR A 261 18.96 -19.29 12.79
C THR A 261 20.40 -19.41 13.25
N SER A 262 20.68 -19.47 14.56
CA SER A 262 22.03 -19.45 15.13
C SER A 262 22.96 -20.55 14.61
N LYS A 263 22.40 -21.68 14.16
CA LYS A 263 23.14 -22.81 13.55
C LYS A 263 23.23 -22.76 12.03
N VAL A 264 22.60 -21.78 11.36
CA VAL A 264 22.59 -21.67 9.90
C VAL A 264 23.96 -21.25 9.41
N THR A 265 24.57 -22.10 8.57
CA THR A 265 25.87 -21.83 7.93
C THR A 265 25.73 -21.45 6.45
N ASN A 266 24.56 -21.69 5.86
CA ASN A 266 24.27 -21.36 4.47
C ASN A 266 22.86 -20.77 4.34
N CYS A 267 22.77 -19.51 3.95
CA CYS A 267 21.53 -18.76 3.66
C CYS A 267 21.58 -18.09 2.28
N PHE A 268 22.40 -18.63 1.37
CA PHE A 268 22.55 -18.07 0.04
C PHE A 268 21.19 -18.12 -0.69
N TRP A 269 20.79 -17.03 -1.35
CA TRP A 269 19.50 -16.90 -2.07
C TRP A 269 18.21 -17.08 -1.24
N THR A 270 18.24 -17.10 0.11
CA THR A 270 17.06 -17.46 0.94
C THR A 270 15.77 -16.74 0.54
N PHE A 271 15.78 -15.42 0.35
CA PHE A 271 14.62 -14.64 -0.10
C PHE A 271 14.77 -14.08 -1.52
N GLY A 272 15.79 -14.48 -2.27
CA GLY A 272 16.01 -13.88 -3.58
C GLY A 272 14.89 -14.22 -4.56
N GLY A 273 14.46 -13.24 -5.35
CA GLY A 273 13.33 -13.38 -6.27
C GLY A 273 11.95 -13.28 -5.62
N CYS A 274 11.85 -13.01 -4.32
CA CYS A 274 10.58 -12.69 -3.64
C CYS A 274 10.09 -11.27 -4.02
N SER A 275 9.76 -11.07 -5.29
CA SER A 275 9.54 -9.75 -5.89
C SER A 275 8.26 -9.03 -5.43
N SER A 276 7.34 -9.72 -4.78
CA SER A 276 6.12 -9.14 -4.18
C SER A 276 6.22 -8.88 -2.68
N LEU A 277 7.29 -9.34 -2.01
CA LEU A 277 7.45 -9.21 -0.57
C LEU A 277 7.67 -7.75 -0.20
N THR A 278 6.80 -7.19 0.64
CA THR A 278 6.88 -5.78 1.08
C THR A 278 7.45 -5.61 2.47
N THR A 279 7.26 -6.62 3.32
CA THR A 279 7.63 -6.59 4.74
C THR A 279 8.35 -7.88 5.11
N LEU A 280 9.44 -7.74 5.85
CA LEU A 280 10.18 -8.87 6.41
C LEU A 280 10.74 -8.53 7.78
N ASN A 281 10.46 -9.39 8.76
CA ASN A 281 10.96 -9.24 10.11
C ASN A 281 11.98 -10.33 10.42
N LEU A 282 13.24 -9.93 10.55
CA LEU A 282 14.40 -10.78 10.84
C LEU A 282 14.99 -10.47 12.23
N ARG A 283 14.17 -9.96 13.17
CA ARG A 283 14.65 -9.51 14.48
C ARG A 283 15.34 -10.62 15.30
N SER A 284 14.89 -11.86 15.17
CA SER A 284 15.46 -13.01 15.90
C SER A 284 16.53 -13.76 15.12
N TRP A 285 16.79 -13.36 13.87
CA TRP A 285 17.74 -14.05 13.02
C TRP A 285 19.17 -13.76 13.49
N ASP A 286 19.91 -14.84 13.72
CA ASP A 286 21.35 -14.85 13.96
C ASP A 286 22.04 -15.48 12.75
N LEU A 287 22.81 -14.70 12.01
CA LEU A 287 23.53 -15.16 10.82
C LEU A 287 25.05 -15.17 11.01
N GLN A 288 25.54 -15.06 12.24
CA GLN A 288 26.99 -14.99 12.50
C GLN A 288 27.73 -16.26 12.05
N SER A 289 27.06 -17.41 12.10
CA SER A 289 27.59 -18.72 11.67
C SER A 289 27.71 -18.86 10.14
N ALA A 290 27.07 -18.00 9.35
CA ALA A 290 27.10 -18.06 7.89
C ALA A 290 28.33 -17.32 7.32
N THR A 291 29.53 -17.88 7.41
CA THR A 291 30.76 -17.11 7.11
C THR A 291 31.13 -17.01 5.62
N ALA A 292 30.54 -17.80 4.73
CA ALA A 292 30.91 -17.82 3.30
C ALA A 292 29.73 -18.09 2.34
N SER A 293 28.51 -18.25 2.83
CA SER A 293 27.35 -18.68 2.04
C SER A 293 26.09 -17.89 2.37
N TYR A 294 26.17 -16.56 2.20
CA TYR A 294 25.08 -15.62 2.49
C TYR A 294 24.72 -14.72 1.29
N GLY A 295 25.43 -14.84 0.17
CA GLY A 295 25.19 -14.03 -1.02
C GLY A 295 23.77 -14.18 -1.60
N ASN A 296 23.32 -13.15 -2.30
CA ASN A 296 22.03 -13.06 -2.98
C ASN A 296 20.79 -13.21 -2.08
N PHE A 297 20.95 -13.06 -0.77
CA PHE A 297 19.88 -13.23 0.22
C PHE A 297 18.60 -12.46 -0.13
N PHE A 298 18.70 -11.21 -0.59
CA PHE A 298 17.57 -10.35 -0.99
C PHE A 298 17.49 -10.10 -2.50
N ASN A 299 18.35 -10.73 -3.32
CA ASN A 299 18.49 -10.37 -4.73
C ASN A 299 17.17 -10.55 -5.48
N GLY A 300 16.60 -9.47 -6.02
CA GLY A 300 15.33 -9.49 -6.76
C GLY A 300 14.08 -9.22 -5.91
N SER A 301 14.20 -9.02 -4.60
CA SER A 301 13.09 -8.68 -3.69
C SER A 301 12.73 -7.19 -3.74
N LYS A 302 12.46 -6.69 -4.95
CA LYS A 302 12.43 -5.27 -5.32
C LYS A 302 11.37 -4.41 -4.60
N LYS A 303 10.38 -5.02 -3.94
CA LYS A 303 9.30 -4.31 -3.23
C LYS A 303 9.47 -4.28 -1.72
N LEU A 304 10.54 -4.87 -1.19
CA LEU A 304 10.80 -4.89 0.24
C LEU A 304 11.07 -3.46 0.71
N GLN A 305 10.12 -2.92 1.48
CA GLN A 305 10.11 -1.54 1.94
C GLN A 305 10.09 -1.41 3.46
N HIS A 306 9.78 -2.50 4.18
CA HIS A 306 9.79 -2.59 5.64
C HIS A 306 10.66 -3.77 6.07
N LEU A 307 11.82 -3.50 6.66
CA LEU A 307 12.78 -4.52 7.06
C LEU A 307 13.15 -4.36 8.52
N THR A 308 12.86 -5.35 9.36
CA THR A 308 13.32 -5.37 10.75
C THR A 308 14.53 -6.26 10.90
N LEU A 309 15.59 -5.73 11.49
CA LEU A 309 16.86 -6.43 11.70
C LEU A 309 17.19 -6.51 13.20
N GLY A 310 17.74 -7.66 13.60
CA GLY A 310 18.09 -7.99 14.98
C GLY A 310 19.56 -7.71 15.33
N PRO A 311 19.90 -7.73 16.63
CA PRO A 311 21.28 -7.49 17.08
C PRO A 311 22.27 -8.57 16.63
N ASN A 312 21.81 -9.79 16.34
CA ASN A 312 22.64 -10.90 15.86
C ASN A 312 22.58 -11.07 14.33
N PHE A 313 21.76 -10.28 13.64
CA PHE A 313 21.77 -10.25 12.19
C PHE A 313 23.06 -9.59 11.70
N THR A 314 23.62 -10.06 10.60
CA THR A 314 24.80 -9.45 9.99
C THR A 314 24.72 -9.49 8.47
N PHE A 315 25.15 -8.40 7.84
CA PHE A 315 25.42 -8.35 6.40
C PHE A 315 26.87 -8.74 6.05
N HIS A 316 27.65 -9.16 7.05
CA HIS A 316 29.09 -9.44 6.94
C HIS A 316 29.90 -8.28 6.37
N ASN A 317 29.44 -7.05 6.60
CA ASN A 317 30.03 -5.80 6.08
C ASN A 317 30.25 -5.82 4.56
N ASP A 318 29.36 -6.50 3.82
CA ASP A 318 29.47 -6.74 2.38
C ASP A 318 28.13 -6.48 1.66
N LYS A 319 28.20 -6.24 0.35
CA LYS A 319 27.06 -5.90 -0.51
C LYS A 319 26.48 -7.10 -1.26
N THR A 320 27.08 -8.29 -1.13
CA THR A 320 26.66 -9.47 -1.87
C THR A 320 25.29 -10.01 -1.46
N MET A 321 24.70 -9.56 -0.35
CA MET A 321 23.31 -9.90 0.01
C MET A 321 22.26 -9.19 -0.87
N TYR A 322 22.65 -8.15 -1.62
CA TYR A 322 21.81 -7.41 -2.57
C TYR A 322 20.50 -6.89 -1.96
N LEU A 323 20.57 -6.23 -0.81
CA LEU A 323 19.44 -5.49 -0.26
C LEU A 323 18.88 -4.51 -1.34
N PRO A 324 17.57 -4.52 -1.63
CA PRO A 324 17.00 -3.74 -2.73
C PRO A 324 17.12 -2.25 -2.44
N GLU A 325 17.50 -1.47 -3.44
CA GLU A 325 17.54 -0.01 -3.33
C GLU A 325 16.12 0.56 -3.18
N PRO A 326 15.88 1.46 -2.21
CA PRO A 326 14.61 2.17 -2.13
C PRO A 326 14.33 2.95 -3.41
N SER A 327 13.05 3.09 -3.74
CA SER A 327 12.64 3.81 -4.94
C SER A 327 13.10 5.28 -4.89
N LYS A 328 13.63 5.78 -6.01
CA LYS A 328 13.87 7.22 -6.25
C LYS A 328 12.67 7.91 -6.88
N GLN A 329 11.60 7.15 -7.17
CA GLN A 329 10.35 7.70 -7.64
C GLN A 329 9.50 8.13 -6.44
N LEU A 330 8.83 9.27 -6.61
CA LEU A 330 7.89 9.79 -5.62
C LEU A 330 6.88 8.71 -5.19
N PRO A 331 6.53 8.64 -3.88
CA PRO A 331 6.87 9.60 -2.82
C PRO A 331 8.23 9.32 -2.13
N TYR A 332 9.08 8.44 -2.65
CA TYR A 332 10.31 8.01 -1.98
C TYR A 332 11.56 8.76 -2.45
N ASN A 333 12.54 8.92 -1.57
CA ASN A 333 13.78 9.65 -1.85
C ASN A 333 15.00 8.77 -2.20
N GLY A 334 14.83 7.44 -2.22
CA GLY A 334 15.90 6.49 -2.51
C GLY A 334 16.75 6.02 -1.33
N THR A 335 16.31 6.23 -0.08
CA THR A 335 17.06 5.82 1.13
C THR A 335 16.22 5.06 2.15
N TRP A 336 16.90 4.28 3.00
CA TRP A 336 16.37 3.59 4.18
C TRP A 336 16.58 4.43 5.43
N GLN A 337 15.65 4.37 6.37
CA GLN A 337 15.77 5.02 7.66
C GLN A 337 15.05 4.21 8.74
N ARG A 338 15.62 4.18 9.95
CA ARG A 338 15.06 3.43 11.08
C ARG A 338 13.98 4.22 11.81
N ASN A 339 14.29 5.43 12.28
CA ASN A 339 13.35 6.38 12.87
C ASN A 339 13.49 7.76 12.20
N ASN A 340 12.49 8.63 12.32
CA ASN A 340 12.46 9.94 11.62
C ASN A 340 13.69 10.82 11.86
N ASP A 341 14.34 10.70 13.01
CA ASP A 341 15.54 11.48 13.38
C ASP A 341 16.86 10.74 13.12
N ASP A 342 16.81 9.47 12.72
CA ASP A 342 18.02 8.68 12.41
C ASP A 342 18.61 9.08 11.04
N PRO A 343 19.92 8.88 10.82
CA PRO A 343 20.51 9.02 9.49
C PRO A 343 19.81 8.13 8.46
N THR A 344 19.87 8.55 7.19
CA THR A 344 19.39 7.76 6.06
C THR A 344 20.55 7.03 5.36
N TYR A 345 20.24 5.91 4.71
CA TYR A 345 21.24 5.03 4.09
C TYR A 345 20.77 4.56 2.71
N THR A 346 21.66 4.54 1.72
CA THR A 346 21.50 3.65 0.56
C THR A 346 21.54 2.19 1.01
N SER A 347 21.07 1.24 0.19
CA SER A 347 21.17 -0.17 0.58
C SER A 347 22.61 -0.64 0.76
N ALA A 348 23.52 -0.14 -0.09
CA ALA A 348 24.95 -0.40 0.04
C ALA A 348 25.53 0.11 1.37
N GLU A 349 25.17 1.33 1.80
CA GLU A 349 25.63 1.90 3.07
C GLU A 349 25.04 1.16 4.27
N LEU A 350 23.75 0.82 4.24
CA LEU A 350 23.12 0.05 5.31
C LEU A 350 23.82 -1.30 5.48
N MET A 351 24.06 -2.03 4.39
CA MET A 351 24.74 -3.33 4.45
C MET A 351 26.18 -3.24 4.96
N THR A 352 26.94 -2.22 4.57
CA THR A 352 28.34 -2.07 4.99
C THR A 352 28.49 -1.54 6.42
N ASN A 353 27.54 -0.74 6.91
CA ASN A 353 27.64 -0.05 8.20
C ASN A 353 26.88 -0.75 9.33
N TYR A 354 25.91 -1.62 9.03
CA TYR A 354 25.08 -2.28 10.05
C TYR A 354 25.91 -3.11 11.04
N ASP A 355 25.94 -2.67 12.29
CA ASP A 355 26.75 -3.28 13.36
C ASP A 355 26.00 -4.28 14.24
N GLY A 356 24.69 -4.45 14.01
CA GLY A 356 23.78 -5.22 14.87
C GLY A 356 23.51 -4.55 16.21
N ALA A 357 24.54 -4.24 16.99
CA ALA A 357 24.43 -3.79 18.37
C ALA A 357 23.72 -2.43 18.54
N THR A 358 24.04 -1.44 17.70
CA THR A 358 23.47 -0.08 17.81
C THR A 358 22.47 0.22 16.71
N MET A 359 22.54 -0.53 15.61
CA MET A 359 21.70 -0.33 14.41
C MET A 359 20.47 -1.23 14.35
N ALA A 360 20.32 -2.23 15.23
CA ALA A 360 19.09 -3.05 15.26
C ALA A 360 17.81 -2.20 15.33
N GLY A 361 16.77 -2.65 14.61
CA GLY A 361 15.51 -1.94 14.50
C GLY A 361 14.79 -2.16 13.16
N THR A 362 13.74 -1.38 12.95
CA THR A 362 12.89 -1.44 11.75
C THR A 362 13.26 -0.32 10.80
N TYR A 363 13.71 -0.67 9.61
CA TYR A 363 14.07 0.23 8.52
C TYR A 363 12.94 0.33 7.50
N ASN A 364 12.62 1.56 7.11
CA ASN A 364 11.59 1.88 6.15
C ASN A 364 12.17 2.70 4.99
N TRP A 365 11.58 2.58 3.80
CA TRP A 365 11.86 3.52 2.72
C TRP A 365 11.42 4.93 3.13
N VAL A 366 12.33 5.90 2.98
CA VAL A 366 12.08 7.28 3.34
C VAL A 366 11.24 7.97 2.29
N LYS A 367 10.16 8.60 2.73
CA LYS A 367 9.32 9.46 1.89
C LYS A 367 9.88 10.89 1.87
N THR A 368 9.73 11.57 0.75
CA THR A 368 10.09 12.99 0.59
C THR A 368 9.18 13.89 1.44
N SER A 369 9.75 14.94 2.03
CA SER A 369 8.98 15.99 2.70
C SER A 369 8.36 16.97 1.69
N GLY A 370 7.13 17.36 1.95
CA GLY A 370 6.38 18.40 1.23
C GLY A 370 6.24 19.67 2.04
N THR A 371 5.87 20.77 1.36
CA THR A 371 5.56 22.05 1.99
C THR A 371 4.20 22.55 1.51
N VAL A 372 3.38 23.05 2.42
CA VAL A 372 2.17 23.82 2.11
C VAL A 372 2.45 25.28 2.43
N LEU A 373 2.24 26.14 1.45
CA LEU A 373 2.35 27.60 1.55
C LEU A 373 0.95 28.20 1.45
N VAL A 374 0.52 28.92 2.49
CA VAL A 374 -0.78 29.56 2.55
C VAL A 374 -0.63 31.04 2.29
N LYS A 375 -1.35 31.56 1.29
CA LYS A 375 -1.37 32.97 0.91
C LYS A 375 -2.74 33.58 1.16
N TYR A 376 -2.76 34.85 1.56
CA TYR A 376 -3.96 35.62 1.83
C TYR A 376 -3.95 36.86 0.93
N VAL A 377 -4.82 36.88 -0.08
CA VAL A 377 -4.85 37.94 -1.09
C VAL A 377 -6.25 38.53 -1.25
N ASP A 378 -6.34 39.75 -1.75
CA ASP A 378 -7.60 40.33 -2.21
C ASP A 378 -7.95 39.89 -3.65
N GLY A 379 -9.08 40.39 -4.16
CA GLY A 379 -9.54 40.12 -5.53
C GLY A 379 -8.61 40.61 -6.64
N ASP A 380 -7.69 41.53 -6.35
CA ASP A 380 -6.68 42.06 -7.26
C ASP A 380 -5.34 41.29 -7.14
N GLY A 381 -5.25 40.32 -6.23
CA GLY A 381 -4.07 39.47 -6.00
C GLY A 381 -3.01 40.11 -5.11
N VAL A 382 -3.33 41.21 -4.42
CA VAL A 382 -2.43 41.89 -3.48
C VAL A 382 -2.44 41.14 -2.15
N GLU A 383 -1.25 40.97 -1.54
CA GLU A 383 -1.12 40.34 -0.23
C GLU A 383 -1.69 41.25 0.88
N ILE A 384 -2.59 40.68 1.69
CA ILE A 384 -3.32 41.41 2.75
C ILE A 384 -3.07 40.84 4.15
N ALA A 385 -2.31 39.74 4.25
CA ALA A 385 -1.81 39.19 5.52
C ALA A 385 -0.62 38.27 5.26
N ASP A 386 0.28 38.14 6.26
CA ASP A 386 1.48 37.31 6.18
C ASP A 386 1.19 35.85 5.76
N GLU A 387 2.02 35.36 4.84
CA GLU A 387 2.02 33.96 4.40
C GLU A 387 2.34 32.98 5.54
N GLU A 388 1.76 31.78 5.49
CA GLU A 388 2.04 30.70 6.46
C GLU A 388 2.63 29.49 5.76
N THR A 389 3.59 28.82 6.42
CA THR A 389 4.19 27.59 5.90
C THR A 389 4.02 26.44 6.88
N SER A 390 3.72 25.26 6.34
CA SER A 390 3.78 24.00 7.08
C SER A 390 4.49 22.95 6.24
N SER A 391 5.18 22.02 6.91
CA SER A 391 5.83 20.89 6.26
C SER A 391 5.28 19.58 6.82
N GLY A 392 5.34 18.54 5.99
CA GLY A 392 4.88 17.20 6.34
C GLY A 392 5.45 16.15 5.39
N THR A 393 5.32 14.88 5.75
CA THR A 393 5.82 13.80 4.89
C THR A 393 4.84 13.54 3.75
N SER A 394 5.33 13.26 2.55
CA SER A 394 4.46 13.02 1.40
C SER A 394 3.44 11.89 1.67
N GLY A 395 2.17 12.19 1.39
CA GLY A 395 1.02 11.34 1.69
C GLY A 395 0.31 11.65 3.01
N ASP A 396 0.93 12.41 3.94
CA ASP A 396 0.26 12.87 5.15
C ASP A 396 -0.79 13.93 4.81
N ALA A 397 -1.89 13.96 5.56
CA ALA A 397 -2.93 14.96 5.36
C ALA A 397 -2.49 16.35 5.87
N TYR A 398 -2.92 17.40 5.18
CA TYR A 398 -2.87 18.77 5.67
C TYR A 398 -4.26 19.41 5.65
N GLN A 399 -4.41 20.41 6.50
CA GLN A 399 -5.58 21.28 6.54
C GLN A 399 -5.12 22.71 6.85
N THR A 400 -5.67 23.67 6.14
CA THR A 400 -5.46 25.10 6.34
C THR A 400 -6.80 25.76 6.66
N THR A 401 -6.75 26.95 7.26
CA THR A 401 -7.93 27.72 7.65
C THR A 401 -7.80 29.16 7.22
N ALA A 402 -8.93 29.79 6.87
CA ALA A 402 -8.97 31.22 6.59
C ALA A 402 -8.66 32.04 7.85
N LYS A 403 -8.03 33.21 7.66
CA LYS A 403 -7.83 34.23 8.71
C LYS A 403 -9.03 35.19 8.74
N THR A 404 -9.28 35.78 9.90
CA THR A 404 -10.09 37.00 9.98
C THR A 404 -9.18 38.19 9.70
N ILE A 405 -9.53 39.00 8.70
CA ILE A 405 -8.74 40.15 8.25
C ILE A 405 -9.64 41.38 8.25
N ASP A 406 -9.25 42.41 8.99
CA ASP A 406 -10.05 43.64 9.15
C ASP A 406 -10.28 44.33 7.80
N GLY A 407 -11.54 44.71 7.53
CA GLY A 407 -11.91 45.34 6.26
C GLY A 407 -12.02 44.37 5.08
N TYR A 408 -11.94 43.06 5.30
CA TYR A 408 -12.09 42.03 4.27
C TYR A 408 -13.07 40.92 4.71
N THR A 409 -13.76 40.32 3.75
CA THR A 409 -14.57 39.10 3.94
C THR A 409 -14.05 37.99 3.04
N LEU A 410 -14.00 36.75 3.54
CA LEU A 410 -13.58 35.62 2.71
C LEU A 410 -14.55 35.42 1.55
N HIS A 411 -14.04 35.43 0.33
CA HIS A 411 -14.85 35.19 -0.87
C HIS A 411 -15.34 33.74 -0.91
N ALA A 412 -14.39 32.80 -0.84
CA ALA A 412 -14.65 31.38 -0.74
C ALA A 412 -13.44 30.63 -0.18
N THR A 413 -13.69 29.51 0.50
CA THR A 413 -12.61 28.59 0.88
C THR A 413 -12.06 27.89 -0.38
N PRO A 414 -10.75 27.92 -0.63
CA PRO A 414 -10.16 27.25 -1.79
C PRO A 414 -10.35 25.73 -1.68
N THR A 415 -10.55 25.07 -2.82
CA THR A 415 -10.84 23.63 -2.87
C THR A 415 -9.67 22.77 -2.37
N ASN A 416 -8.44 23.30 -2.40
CA ASN A 416 -7.24 22.68 -1.87
C ASN A 416 -6.90 23.13 -0.43
N ALA A 417 -7.84 23.69 0.33
CA ALA A 417 -7.64 23.98 1.76
C ALA A 417 -7.37 22.71 2.60
N THR A 418 -7.76 21.54 2.08
CA THR A 418 -7.41 20.23 2.63
C THR A 418 -6.82 19.36 1.53
N GLY A 419 -5.84 18.55 1.86
CA GLY A 419 -5.24 17.62 0.92
C GLY A 419 -4.18 16.75 1.58
N THR A 420 -3.25 16.23 0.80
CA THR A 420 -2.07 15.52 1.30
C THR A 420 -0.80 16.20 0.83
N TYR A 421 0.26 16.19 1.64
CA TYR A 421 1.57 16.66 1.22
C TYR A 421 2.07 15.86 0.01
N ASP A 422 2.66 16.54 -0.97
CA ASP A 422 3.45 15.93 -2.05
C ASP A 422 4.89 16.46 -2.01
N ALA A 423 5.75 16.01 -2.92
CA ALA A 423 7.16 16.43 -2.91
C ALA A 423 7.39 17.87 -3.40
N SER A 424 6.34 18.55 -3.87
CA SER A 424 6.38 19.94 -4.33
C SER A 424 5.85 20.89 -3.25
N THR A 425 5.98 22.19 -3.51
CA THR A 425 5.32 23.19 -2.66
C THR A 425 3.87 23.35 -3.13
N ILE A 426 2.94 22.96 -2.29
CA ILE A 426 1.51 23.15 -2.51
C ILE A 426 1.17 24.59 -2.09
N THR A 427 0.60 25.39 -2.98
CA THR A 427 0.15 26.75 -2.65
C THR A 427 -1.36 26.75 -2.45
N VAL A 428 -1.82 27.17 -1.26
CA VAL A 428 -3.23 27.37 -0.93
C VAL A 428 -3.48 28.86 -0.82
N THR A 429 -4.30 29.40 -1.71
CA THR A 429 -4.58 30.84 -1.75
C THR A 429 -6.02 31.10 -1.28
N TYR A 430 -6.16 31.81 -0.16
CA TYR A 430 -7.44 32.38 0.28
C TYR A 430 -7.61 33.76 -0.36
N VAL A 431 -8.70 33.92 -1.12
CA VAL A 431 -9.07 35.19 -1.76
C VAL A 431 -10.17 35.85 -0.95
N TYR A 432 -10.01 37.15 -0.69
CA TYR A 432 -10.95 37.95 0.08
C TYR A 432 -11.57 39.07 -0.75
N ASP A 433 -12.85 39.32 -0.53
CA ASP A 433 -13.54 40.51 -1.01
C ASP A 433 -13.31 41.64 -0.01
N GLY A 434 -12.77 42.77 -0.48
CA GLY A 434 -12.61 43.94 0.37
C GLY A 434 -13.93 44.67 0.61
N ASN A 435 -14.08 45.19 1.83
CA ASN A 435 -15.30 45.84 2.28
C ASN A 435 -15.24 47.35 2.05
N LEU A 436 -16.40 47.95 1.82
CA LEU A 436 -16.63 49.39 1.88
C LEU A 436 -17.23 49.74 3.24
N PHE A 437 -16.55 50.58 4.01
CA PHE A 437 -16.98 50.95 5.36
C PHE A 437 -16.56 52.37 5.76
N PHE A 438 -17.22 52.90 6.80
CA PHE A 438 -16.80 54.13 7.43
C PHE A 438 -15.59 53.85 8.33
N ASN A 439 -14.43 54.39 7.96
CA ASN A 439 -13.26 54.41 8.84
C ASN A 439 -13.47 55.39 10.01
N SER A 440 -14.18 56.50 9.75
CA SER A 440 -14.70 57.42 10.76
C SER A 440 -16.01 58.04 10.30
N SER A 441 -16.95 58.27 11.21
CA SER A 441 -18.20 58.97 10.93
C SER A 441 -18.56 59.93 12.07
N PRO A 442 -18.86 61.22 11.80
CA PRO A 442 -19.22 62.21 12.82
C PRO A 442 -20.43 61.73 13.64
N THR A 443 -20.36 61.87 14.97
CA THR A 443 -21.55 61.65 15.82
C THR A 443 -22.30 62.94 16.11
N MET A 444 -21.68 64.09 15.85
CA MET A 444 -22.29 65.40 16.00
C MET A 444 -21.87 66.33 14.85
N LEU A 445 -22.84 67.09 14.34
CA LEU A 445 -22.64 68.14 13.34
C LEU A 445 -23.20 69.44 13.95
N ASP A 446 -22.31 70.30 14.45
CA ASP A 446 -22.70 71.52 15.15
C ASP A 446 -22.60 72.75 14.24
N PHE A 447 -23.75 73.31 13.86
CA PHE A 447 -23.84 74.52 13.05
C PHE A 447 -23.61 75.81 13.87
N GLY A 448 -23.42 75.72 15.18
CA GLY A 448 -23.09 76.83 16.07
C GLY A 448 -24.30 77.59 16.61
N SER A 449 -24.00 78.54 17.51
CA SER A 449 -25.00 79.47 18.07
C SER A 449 -24.98 80.80 17.33
N HIS A 450 -26.14 81.21 16.81
CA HIS A 450 -26.27 82.42 15.99
C HIS A 450 -27.40 83.33 16.49
N THR A 451 -27.24 84.63 16.28
CA THR A 451 -28.32 85.61 16.50
C THR A 451 -29.27 85.63 15.30
N ILE A 452 -30.59 85.73 15.54
CA ILE A 452 -31.59 85.80 14.47
C ILE A 452 -31.26 86.97 13.52
N SER A 453 -31.04 86.64 12.24
CA SER A 453 -30.69 87.60 11.20
C SER A 453 -31.94 88.11 10.47
N GLY A 454 -31.87 89.35 9.99
CA GLY A 454 -32.85 89.92 9.05
C GLY A 454 -32.56 89.58 7.59
N THR A 455 -31.51 88.80 7.32
CA THR A 455 -31.08 88.32 6.00
C THR A 455 -31.01 86.79 6.00
N THR A 456 -30.98 86.20 4.80
CA THR A 456 -30.70 84.77 4.66
C THR A 456 -29.22 84.52 4.98
N GLU A 457 -28.94 83.57 5.86
CA GLU A 457 -27.59 83.21 6.29
C GLU A 457 -27.31 81.74 5.98
N THR A 458 -26.04 81.39 5.76
CA THR A 458 -25.59 80.03 5.52
C THR A 458 -24.52 79.64 6.53
N TYR A 459 -24.69 78.47 7.14
CA TYR A 459 -23.82 77.96 8.20
C TYR A 459 -23.17 76.65 7.80
N ALA A 460 -21.86 76.51 8.06
CA ALA A 460 -21.12 75.26 7.95
C ALA A 460 -21.03 74.59 9.33
N PRO A 461 -21.12 73.25 9.42
CA PRO A 461 -21.00 72.55 10.68
C PRO A 461 -19.54 72.40 11.09
N THR A 462 -19.31 72.33 12.39
CA THR A 462 -18.11 71.75 12.98
C THR A 462 -18.37 70.28 13.30
N LEU A 463 -17.36 69.43 13.12
CA LEU A 463 -17.47 67.98 13.27
C LEU A 463 -16.64 67.53 14.48
N ASP A 464 -17.16 66.58 15.25
CA ASP A 464 -16.45 65.94 16.37
C ASP A 464 -15.34 65.00 15.89
N LYS A 465 -15.50 64.43 14.71
CA LYS A 465 -14.53 63.60 13.98
C LYS A 465 -14.80 63.71 12.49
N THR A 466 -13.83 63.29 11.70
CA THR A 466 -13.93 63.35 10.24
C THR A 466 -14.96 62.35 9.72
N LEU A 467 -15.56 62.68 8.57
CA LEU A 467 -16.35 61.74 7.77
C LEU A 467 -15.42 61.05 6.77
N ALA A 468 -14.85 59.92 7.18
CA ALA A 468 -13.85 59.19 6.41
C ALA A 468 -14.34 57.79 6.03
N VAL A 469 -14.14 57.44 4.76
CA VAL A 469 -14.56 56.18 4.16
C VAL A 469 -13.33 55.43 3.67
N GLN A 470 -13.29 54.12 3.89
CA GLN A 470 -12.27 53.26 3.31
C GLN A 470 -12.94 52.21 2.43
N ASN A 471 -12.42 52.05 1.22
CA ASN A 471 -12.83 51.00 0.29
C ASN A 471 -11.67 50.04 0.02
N ASN A 472 -11.77 48.85 0.57
CA ASN A 472 -10.82 47.76 0.28
C ASN A 472 -11.26 46.94 -0.94
N GLY A 473 -12.41 47.23 -1.53
CA GLY A 473 -12.91 46.56 -2.72
C GLY A 473 -12.06 46.87 -3.97
N GLN A 474 -12.36 46.18 -5.08
CA GLN A 474 -11.57 46.18 -6.31
C GLN A 474 -11.18 47.59 -6.77
N ILE A 475 -9.92 47.77 -7.18
CA ILE A 475 -9.48 49.01 -7.83
C ILE A 475 -10.33 49.25 -9.08
N SER A 476 -10.64 50.52 -9.38
CA SER A 476 -11.60 50.98 -10.41
C SER A 476 -13.09 50.77 -10.10
N SER A 477 -13.44 50.17 -8.96
CA SER A 477 -14.82 50.18 -8.48
C SER A 477 -15.25 51.58 -8.05
N THR A 478 -16.48 51.96 -8.37
CA THR A 478 -17.06 53.24 -7.93
C THR A 478 -18.00 53.01 -6.75
N TRP A 479 -17.85 53.83 -5.73
CA TRP A 479 -18.74 53.88 -4.58
C TRP A 479 -19.31 55.28 -4.41
N ASN A 480 -20.45 55.36 -3.74
CA ASN A 480 -21.09 56.62 -3.42
C ASN A 480 -21.51 56.69 -1.95
N LEU A 481 -21.55 57.92 -1.46
CA LEU A 481 -22.12 58.28 -0.16
C LEU A 481 -23.46 58.96 -0.41
N THR A 482 -24.51 58.42 0.20
CA THR A 482 -25.79 59.10 0.31
C THR A 482 -25.99 59.67 1.71
N ALA A 483 -26.58 60.86 1.76
CA ALA A 483 -26.95 61.55 2.98
C ALA A 483 -28.45 61.78 2.98
N GLU A 484 -29.08 61.53 4.12
CA GLU A 484 -30.51 61.72 4.33
C GLU A 484 -30.71 62.53 5.62
N LEU A 485 -31.35 63.70 5.50
CA LEU A 485 -31.91 64.38 6.66
C LEU A 485 -33.18 63.65 7.06
N ASP A 486 -33.31 63.27 8.33
CA ASP A 486 -34.49 62.58 8.83
C ASP A 486 -35.78 63.32 8.47
N SER A 487 -36.88 62.58 8.28
CA SER A 487 -38.18 63.12 7.88
C SER A 487 -38.72 64.21 8.81
N SER A 488 -38.27 64.27 10.06
CA SER A 488 -38.61 65.33 11.03
C SER A 488 -37.93 66.68 10.73
N GLY A 489 -36.89 66.70 9.89
CA GLY A 489 -36.10 67.89 9.60
C GLY A 489 -35.37 68.41 10.84
N PHE A 490 -35.25 69.74 10.94
CA PHE A 490 -34.73 70.40 12.13
C PHE A 490 -35.89 70.86 13.00
N VAL A 491 -35.98 70.37 14.24
CA VAL A 491 -37.06 70.69 15.18
C VAL A 491 -36.49 71.46 16.37
N GLY A 492 -37.15 72.56 16.73
CA GLY A 492 -36.80 73.36 17.91
C GLY A 492 -37.13 72.61 19.19
N ALA A 493 -36.16 72.48 20.10
CA ALA A 493 -36.28 71.74 21.34
C ALA A 493 -37.33 72.35 22.29
N ASP A 494 -37.46 73.68 22.32
CA ASP A 494 -38.36 74.39 23.23
C ASP A 494 -39.75 74.60 22.61
N THR A 495 -39.82 74.89 21.32
CA THR A 495 -41.09 75.24 20.64
C THR A 495 -41.74 74.09 19.89
N GLY A 496 -41.00 73.02 19.59
CA GLY A 496 -41.45 71.91 18.74
C GLY A 496 -41.72 72.29 17.29
N LYS A 497 -41.37 73.52 16.87
CA LYS A 497 -41.58 74.00 15.49
C LYS A 497 -40.42 73.61 14.60
N MET A 498 -40.72 73.28 13.35
CA MET A 498 -39.70 73.02 12.33
C MET A 498 -38.98 74.32 11.94
N LEU A 499 -37.66 74.25 11.84
CA LEU A 499 -36.87 75.27 11.16
C LEU A 499 -37.05 75.09 9.65
N LEU A 500 -37.64 76.09 8.98
CA LEU A 500 -37.80 76.11 7.53
C LEU A 500 -36.49 76.48 6.82
N ALA A 501 -35.42 75.75 7.13
CA ALA A 501 -34.10 75.90 6.53
C ALA A 501 -33.87 74.86 5.44
N THR A 502 -32.93 75.16 4.54
CA THR A 502 -32.48 74.25 3.50
C THR A 502 -31.13 73.68 3.90
N LEU A 503 -31.08 72.38 4.15
CA LEU A 503 -29.83 71.64 4.23
C LEU A 503 -29.42 71.20 2.83
N TYR A 504 -28.17 71.42 2.47
CA TYR A 504 -27.64 70.99 1.18
C TYR A 504 -26.18 70.62 1.28
N TYR A 505 -25.74 69.82 0.32
CA TYR A 505 -24.33 69.52 0.11
C TYR A 505 -23.83 70.28 -1.12
N GLN A 506 -22.80 71.08 -0.94
CA GLN A 506 -22.21 71.93 -1.97
C GLN A 506 -20.87 71.38 -2.42
N THR A 507 -20.72 71.14 -3.72
CA THR A 507 -19.45 70.88 -4.39
C THR A 507 -19.11 72.04 -5.34
N ASP A 508 -17.91 72.02 -5.91
CA ASP A 508 -17.53 72.97 -6.97
C ASP A 508 -18.43 72.85 -8.21
N ASP A 509 -19.00 71.66 -8.44
CA ASP A 509 -19.83 71.35 -9.61
C ASP A 509 -21.34 71.59 -9.39
N GLY A 510 -21.80 71.81 -8.15
CA GLY A 510 -23.21 72.10 -7.89
C GLY A 510 -23.70 71.94 -6.44
N LYS A 511 -24.98 72.27 -6.25
CA LYS A 511 -25.72 72.24 -4.98
C LYS A 511 -26.72 71.08 -4.99
N MET A 512 -26.63 70.16 -4.01
CA MET A 512 -27.56 69.03 -3.83
C MET A 512 -28.38 69.25 -2.57
N THR A 513 -29.70 69.42 -2.68
CA THR A 513 -30.58 69.73 -1.53
C THR A 513 -31.01 68.45 -0.80
N LEU A 514 -30.78 68.37 0.50
CA LEU A 514 -31.19 67.26 1.36
C LEU A 514 -32.57 67.57 1.94
N SER A 515 -33.63 67.21 1.20
CA SER A 515 -35.00 67.34 1.69
C SER A 515 -35.28 66.29 2.78
N PRO A 516 -36.04 66.62 3.84
CA PRO A 516 -36.39 65.66 4.90
C PRO A 516 -36.99 64.36 4.33
N GLY A 517 -36.42 63.21 4.74
CA GLY A 517 -36.83 61.87 4.33
C GLY A 517 -36.41 61.45 2.92
N VAL A 518 -35.55 62.22 2.25
CA VAL A 518 -35.04 61.90 0.91
C VAL A 518 -33.53 61.70 0.96
N ALA A 519 -33.09 60.48 0.66
CA ALA A 519 -31.68 60.17 0.53
C ALA A 519 -31.12 60.75 -0.77
N VAL A 520 -30.02 61.51 -0.67
CA VAL A 520 -29.37 62.18 -1.79
C VAL A 520 -27.92 61.73 -1.87
N GLN A 521 -27.46 61.36 -3.06
CA GLN A 521 -26.04 61.11 -3.31
C GLN A 521 -25.28 62.43 -3.19
N VAL A 522 -24.34 62.51 -2.26
CA VAL A 522 -23.56 63.73 -1.97
C VAL A 522 -22.09 63.61 -2.35
N TYR A 523 -21.60 62.39 -2.50
CA TYR A 523 -20.22 62.13 -2.89
C TYR A 523 -20.14 60.82 -3.70
N SER A 524 -19.20 60.77 -4.65
CA SER A 524 -18.90 59.58 -5.44
C SER A 524 -17.41 59.58 -5.76
N GLN A 525 -16.80 58.39 -5.70
CA GLN A 525 -15.40 58.24 -6.04
C GLN A 525 -15.13 56.87 -6.64
N THR A 526 -14.19 56.82 -7.58
CA THR A 526 -13.60 55.58 -8.08
C THR A 526 -12.37 55.24 -7.26
N THR A 527 -12.32 54.02 -6.74
CA THR A 527 -11.22 53.52 -5.91
C THR A 527 -9.94 53.43 -6.73
N THR A 528 -8.94 54.23 -6.37
CA THR A 528 -7.61 54.22 -7.02
C THR A 528 -6.52 53.58 -6.15
N ASP A 529 -6.70 53.62 -4.83
CA ASP A 529 -5.93 52.88 -3.84
C ASP A 529 -6.85 52.53 -2.65
N HIS A 530 -6.35 51.76 -1.69
CA HIS A 530 -7.12 51.35 -0.50
C HIS A 530 -6.93 52.28 0.71
N LYS A 531 -6.45 53.51 0.49
CA LYS A 531 -6.30 54.47 1.60
C LYS A 531 -7.66 55.04 1.99
N SER A 532 -7.79 55.37 3.27
CA SER A 532 -8.97 56.07 3.77
C SER A 532 -9.08 57.45 3.11
N VAL A 533 -10.29 57.81 2.68
CA VAL A 533 -10.62 59.10 2.07
C VAL A 533 -11.49 59.90 3.04
N ASP A 534 -10.99 61.06 3.45
CA ASP A 534 -11.73 61.99 4.30
C ASP A 534 -12.59 62.91 3.43
N ILE A 535 -13.90 62.65 3.41
CA ILE A 535 -14.88 63.41 2.63
C ILE A 535 -15.07 64.82 3.22
N SER A 536 -14.83 64.97 4.53
CA SER A 536 -14.95 66.23 5.24
C SER A 536 -13.71 67.12 5.16
N GLU A 537 -12.59 66.63 4.62
CA GLU A 537 -11.32 67.38 4.56
C GLU A 537 -11.46 68.73 3.84
N HIS A 538 -12.34 68.81 2.84
CA HIS A 538 -12.59 70.02 2.06
C HIS A 538 -13.80 70.84 2.51
N TRP A 539 -14.47 70.44 3.60
CA TRP A 539 -15.62 71.20 4.10
C TRP A 539 -15.16 72.56 4.63
N SER A 540 -15.87 73.60 4.25
CA SER A 540 -15.53 74.99 4.54
C SER A 540 -16.79 75.83 4.70
N SER A 541 -16.65 77.15 4.81
CA SER A 541 -17.80 78.06 4.83
C SER A 541 -18.66 78.03 3.55
N ASN A 542 -18.16 77.45 2.46
CA ASN A 542 -18.84 77.43 1.16
C ASN A 542 -18.85 76.08 0.43
N LEU A 543 -18.25 75.03 1.00
CA LEU A 543 -18.20 73.68 0.43
C LEU A 543 -18.52 72.63 1.51
N GLY A 544 -19.08 71.49 1.09
CA GLY A 544 -19.53 70.43 1.99
C GLY A 544 -20.98 70.61 2.43
N LEU A 545 -21.30 70.16 3.64
CA LEU A 545 -22.66 70.27 4.18
C LEU A 545 -22.92 71.68 4.70
N LEU A 546 -24.00 72.33 4.27
CA LEU A 546 -24.34 73.71 4.62
C LEU A 546 -25.84 73.83 4.96
N LEU A 547 -26.14 74.64 5.97
CA LEU A 547 -27.50 74.96 6.40
C LEU A 547 -27.81 76.42 6.06
N GLU A 548 -28.68 76.64 5.07
CA GLU A 548 -29.16 77.99 4.69
C GLU A 548 -30.50 78.26 5.37
N VAL A 549 -30.52 79.30 6.19
CA VAL A 549 -31.70 79.73 6.95
C VAL A 549 -32.24 81.00 6.31
N PRO A 550 -33.40 80.94 5.63
CA PRO A 550 -34.02 82.12 5.03
C PRO A 550 -34.40 83.18 6.07
N ASN A 551 -34.41 84.45 5.66
CA ASN A 551 -34.96 85.52 6.48
C ASN A 551 -36.38 85.15 6.99
N GLY A 552 -36.57 85.23 8.31
CA GLY A 552 -37.85 84.94 8.98
C GLY A 552 -38.15 83.46 9.22
N ALA A 553 -37.24 82.54 8.89
CA ALA A 553 -37.45 81.09 9.08
C ALA A 553 -37.16 80.59 10.50
N ALA A 554 -36.28 81.26 11.24
CA ALA A 554 -35.84 80.84 12.58
C ALA A 554 -36.54 81.61 13.71
N MET A 555 -36.82 80.92 14.82
CA MET A 555 -37.20 81.49 16.11
C MET A 555 -36.03 81.31 17.11
N ALA A 556 -36.09 82.00 18.25
CA ALA A 556 -35.12 81.76 19.32
C ALA A 556 -35.39 80.37 19.95
N ASP A 557 -34.60 79.38 19.56
CA ASP A 557 -34.73 77.98 19.97
C ASP A 557 -33.39 77.24 19.71
N THR A 558 -33.25 76.02 20.23
CA THR A 558 -32.19 75.08 19.86
C THR A 558 -32.74 74.05 18.89
N TYR A 559 -32.30 74.10 17.64
CA TYR A 559 -32.79 73.20 16.59
C TYR A 559 -31.90 71.95 16.48
N GLN A 560 -32.55 70.78 16.39
CA GLN A 560 -31.85 69.50 16.22
C GLN A 560 -32.48 68.67 15.09
N GLY A 561 -31.65 67.89 14.42
CA GLY A 561 -32.05 66.95 13.38
C GLY A 561 -31.02 65.83 13.24
N THR A 562 -31.43 64.69 12.68
CA THR A 562 -30.56 63.53 12.47
C THR A 562 -30.20 63.41 11.00
N ILE A 563 -28.92 63.22 10.69
CA ILE A 563 -28.45 62.92 9.34
C ILE A 563 -27.94 61.49 9.33
N SER A 564 -28.46 60.68 8.40
CA SER A 564 -28.00 59.31 8.16
C SER A 564 -27.10 59.26 6.93
N TRP A 565 -25.94 58.65 7.09
CA TRP A 565 -24.98 58.39 6.02
C TRP A 565 -25.10 56.93 5.58
N ARG A 566 -25.16 56.67 4.27
CA ARG A 566 -25.13 55.30 3.73
C ARG A 566 -24.10 55.19 2.62
N LEU A 567 -23.31 54.12 2.67
CA LEU A 567 -22.37 53.77 1.62
C LEU A 567 -23.02 52.76 0.69
N ASN A 568 -22.94 53.01 -0.60
CA ASN A 568 -23.42 52.08 -1.61
C ASN A 568 -22.33 51.83 -2.64
N ASN A 569 -22.11 50.56 -2.95
CA ASN A 569 -21.35 50.17 -4.14
C ASN A 569 -22.24 50.38 -5.36
N THR A 570 -21.73 51.08 -6.37
CA THR A 570 -22.27 50.97 -7.72
C THR A 570 -21.53 49.85 -8.41
N VAL A 571 -22.24 48.76 -8.72
CA VAL A 571 -21.67 47.68 -9.54
C VAL A 571 -21.18 48.30 -10.84
N ALA A 572 -19.94 48.01 -11.25
CA ALA A 572 -19.49 48.38 -12.59
C ALA A 572 -20.48 47.80 -13.60
N ASN A 573 -20.92 48.61 -14.57
CA ASN A 573 -21.50 48.03 -15.78
C ASN A 573 -20.39 47.21 -16.43
N ASN A 574 -20.46 45.88 -16.29
CA ASN A 574 -19.60 44.96 -17.03
C ASN A 574 -19.76 45.15 -18.54
#